data_AF-A0A3P7GKS3-F1
#
_entry.id   AF-A0A3P7GKS3-F1
#
_cell.length_a   1.000
_cell.length_b   1.000
_cell.length_c   1.000
_cell.angle_alpha   90.00
_cell.angle_beta   90.00
_cell.angle_gamma   90.00
#
_symmetry.space_group_name_H-M   'P 1'
#
loop_
_entity.id
_entity.type
_entity.pdbx_description
1 polymer ?
#
loop_
_entity_poly.entity_id
_entity_poly.type
_entity_poly.pdbx_seq_one_letter_code
_entity_poly.pdbx_strand_id
1 'polypeptide(L)'
;MKKMLIVQLLMLIIALILIIRYGSEIRQKIKEKWRFIRLVNQLPGPTLLEMLGELLRFKMDSEQFTYQMEAIFRKYAYQNDHGIVCFWFGLRPMLLLARSTSAKVILENTKLTSKSDDYDIFKRLVGDGLLSASGETWFKARRMLTPAFHFNILRRHMDIFNEQTKIYKYCDTNETFDLLPYLRRYGMDVVAETTMGISIDAQNCSNDQYYETLEI
;
A
#
# COMPACT_ATOMS: atom_id res chain seq x y z
N MET A 1 -20.14 35.15 -48.98
CA MET A 1 -21.17 34.22 -48.44
C MET A 1 -20.80 32.73 -48.60
N LYS A 2 -20.51 32.22 -49.81
CA LYS A 2 -20.18 30.78 -50.02
C LYS A 2 -18.98 30.25 -49.20
N LYS A 3 -17.88 30.99 -49.07
CA LYS A 3 -16.71 30.58 -48.26
C LYS A 3 -17.06 30.39 -46.77
N MET A 4 -17.92 31.24 -46.22
CA MET A 4 -18.35 31.16 -44.82
C MET A 4 -19.22 29.93 -44.56
N LEU A 5 -20.11 29.59 -45.51
CA LEU A 5 -20.94 28.37 -45.44
C LEU A 5 -20.08 27.09 -45.49
N ILE A 6 -19.04 27.07 -46.35
CA ILE A 6 -18.12 25.92 -46.44
C ILE A 6 -17.36 25.72 -45.13
N VAL A 7 -16.87 26.79 -44.51
CA VAL A 7 -16.19 26.72 -43.20
C VAL A 7 -17.13 26.21 -42.11
N GLN A 8 -18.38 26.68 -42.07
CA GLN A 8 -19.38 26.18 -41.12
C GLN A 8 -19.68 24.69 -41.31
N LEU A 9 -19.82 24.24 -42.56
CA LEU A 9 -20.05 22.82 -42.87
C LEU A 9 -18.87 21.94 -42.43
N LEU A 10 -17.62 22.38 -42.70
CA LEU A 10 -16.41 21.68 -42.26
C LEU A 10 -16.32 21.59 -40.73
N MET A 11 -16.65 22.67 -40.02
CA MET A 11 -16.69 22.68 -38.55
C MET A 11 -17.71 21.68 -37.99
N LEU A 12 -18.90 21.59 -38.58
CA LEU A 12 -19.92 20.61 -38.18
C LEU A 12 -19.48 19.17 -38.45
N ILE A 13 -18.83 18.91 -39.58
CA ILE A 13 -18.28 17.59 -39.90
C ILE A 13 -17.18 17.19 -38.90
N ILE A 14 -16.27 18.10 -38.58
CA ILE A 14 -15.22 17.86 -37.57
C ILE A 14 -15.86 17.59 -36.20
N ALA A 15 -16.83 18.41 -35.78
CA ALA A 15 -17.53 18.20 -34.52
C ALA A 15 -18.24 16.83 -34.47
N LEU A 16 -18.90 16.42 -35.55
CA LEU A 16 -19.54 15.10 -35.65
C LEU A 16 -18.53 13.96 -35.56
N ILE A 17 -17.38 14.06 -36.24
CA ILE A 17 -16.29 13.07 -36.15
C ILE A 17 -15.79 12.96 -34.71
N LEU A 18 -15.57 14.10 -34.04
CA LEU A 18 -15.15 14.12 -32.64
C LEU A 18 -16.21 13.48 -31.73
N ILE A 19 -17.49 13.78 -31.91
CA ILE A 19 -18.59 13.18 -31.12
C ILE A 19 -18.64 11.66 -31.33
N ILE A 20 -18.51 11.19 -32.57
CA ILE A 20 -18.52 9.76 -32.88
C ILE A 20 -17.32 9.06 -32.23
N ARG A 21 -16.12 9.66 -32.32
CA ARG A 21 -14.89 9.11 -31.74
C ARG A 21 -14.89 9.12 -30.22
N TYR A 22 -15.18 10.26 -29.57
CA TYR A 22 -15.30 10.31 -28.12
C TYR A 22 -16.44 9.42 -27.61
N GLY A 23 -17.56 9.36 -28.35
CA GLY A 23 -18.69 8.50 -28.01
C GLY A 23 -18.38 7.01 -28.15
N SER A 24 -17.51 6.59 -29.08
CA SER A 24 -17.05 5.19 -29.17
C SER A 24 -16.06 4.86 -28.04
N GLU A 25 -15.11 5.75 -27.75
CA GLU A 25 -14.15 5.59 -26.65
C GLU A 25 -14.86 5.50 -25.28
N ILE A 26 -15.87 6.36 -25.03
CA ILE A 26 -16.67 6.32 -23.81
C ILE A 26 -17.46 5.02 -23.71
N ARG A 27 -18.12 4.59 -24.79
CA ARG A 27 -18.87 3.31 -24.80
C ARG A 27 -17.95 2.13 -24.53
N GLN A 28 -16.75 2.13 -25.08
CA GLN A 28 -15.76 1.10 -24.82
C GLN A 28 -15.34 1.08 -23.34
N LYS A 29 -14.98 2.23 -22.76
CA LYS A 29 -14.61 2.33 -21.34
C LYS A 29 -15.74 1.89 -20.41
N ILE A 30 -16.98 2.26 -20.73
CA ILE A 30 -18.18 1.81 -20.00
C ILE A 30 -18.29 0.30 -20.08
N LYS A 31 -18.21 -0.29 -21.29
CA LYS A 31 -18.29 -1.74 -21.48
C LYS A 31 -17.20 -2.50 -20.72
N GLU A 32 -15.97 -2.00 -20.73
CA GLU A 32 -14.84 -2.58 -19.98
C GLU A 32 -15.08 -2.50 -18.48
N LYS A 33 -15.52 -1.34 -17.97
CA LYS A 33 -15.85 -1.16 -16.54
C LYS A 33 -17.00 -2.07 -16.11
N TRP A 34 -18.06 -2.19 -16.89
CA TRP A 34 -19.17 -3.11 -16.61
C TRP A 34 -18.73 -4.57 -16.62
N ARG A 35 -17.88 -4.95 -17.58
CA ARG A 35 -17.29 -6.30 -17.63
C ARG A 35 -16.48 -6.57 -16.37
N PHE A 36 -15.65 -5.62 -15.95
CA PHE A 36 -14.86 -5.73 -14.73
C PHE A 36 -15.73 -5.88 -13.48
N ILE A 37 -16.71 -4.99 -13.29
CA ILE A 37 -17.66 -5.06 -12.17
C ILE A 37 -18.38 -6.42 -12.17
N ARG A 38 -18.80 -6.92 -13.33
CA ARG A 38 -19.47 -8.23 -13.45
C ARG A 38 -18.58 -9.39 -13.01
N LEU A 39 -17.29 -9.36 -13.36
CA LEU A 39 -16.34 -10.39 -12.96
C LEU A 39 -16.04 -10.30 -11.45
N VAL A 40 -15.84 -9.09 -10.93
CA VAL A 40 -15.56 -8.86 -9.52
C VAL A 40 -16.75 -9.25 -8.63
N ASN A 41 -17.98 -8.97 -9.06
CA ASN A 41 -19.19 -9.35 -8.33
C ASN A 41 -19.46 -10.87 -8.30
N GLN A 42 -18.70 -11.68 -9.03
CA GLN A 42 -18.73 -13.14 -8.90
C GLN A 42 -17.86 -13.63 -7.74
N LEU A 43 -16.95 -12.80 -7.23
CA LEU A 43 -16.09 -13.16 -6.12
C LEU A 43 -16.86 -13.06 -4.80
N PRO A 44 -16.62 -13.98 -3.85
CA PRO A 44 -17.25 -13.93 -2.54
C PRO A 44 -16.82 -12.68 -1.79
N GLY A 45 -17.72 -12.10 -1.02
CA GLY A 45 -17.49 -10.88 -0.27
C GLY A 45 -18.78 -10.32 0.29
N PRO A 46 -18.69 -9.40 1.27
CA PRO A 46 -19.86 -8.74 1.80
C PRO A 46 -20.51 -7.88 0.71
N THR A 47 -21.84 -7.96 0.61
CA THR A 47 -22.64 -7.01 -0.17
C THR A 47 -22.48 -5.60 0.41
N LEU A 48 -22.77 -4.57 -0.39
CA LEU A 48 -22.70 -3.17 0.09
C LEU A 48 -23.56 -2.95 1.35
N LEU A 49 -24.71 -3.62 1.44
CA LEU A 49 -25.59 -3.55 2.60
C LEU A 49 -24.97 -4.20 3.84
N GLU A 50 -24.36 -5.38 3.69
CA GLU A 50 -23.64 -6.04 4.78
C GLU A 50 -22.43 -5.20 5.21
N MET A 51 -21.69 -4.62 4.27
CA MET A 51 -20.58 -3.72 4.59
C MET A 51 -21.04 -2.53 5.40
N LEU A 52 -22.11 -1.85 5.00
CA LEU A 52 -22.68 -0.71 5.73
C LEU A 52 -23.19 -1.13 7.12
N GLY A 53 -23.81 -2.31 7.23
CA GLY A 53 -24.24 -2.86 8.51
C GLY A 53 -23.09 -3.12 9.47
N GLU A 54 -21.97 -3.66 8.96
CA GLU A 54 -20.75 -3.87 9.75
C GLU A 54 -20.03 -2.55 10.07
N LEU A 55 -20.08 -1.56 9.18
CA LEU A 55 -19.57 -0.19 9.39
C LEU A 55 -20.34 0.59 10.47
N LEU A 56 -21.60 0.26 10.71
CA LEU A 56 -22.36 0.82 11.83
C LEU A 56 -22.03 0.16 13.16
N ARG A 57 -21.53 -1.09 13.13
CA ARG A 57 -21.02 -1.83 14.30
C ARG A 57 -19.54 -1.55 14.57
N PHE A 58 -18.95 -0.68 13.76
CA PHE A 58 -17.53 -0.40 13.72
C PHE A 58 -17.10 0.16 15.06
N LYS A 59 -16.14 -0.53 15.67
CA LYS A 59 -15.53 -0.07 16.91
C LYS A 59 -14.30 0.72 16.53
N MET A 60 -14.16 1.92 17.08
CA MET A 60 -13.04 2.82 16.79
C MET A 60 -11.69 2.32 17.31
N ASP A 61 -11.70 1.31 18.18
CA ASP A 61 -10.51 0.64 18.67
C ASP A 61 -9.86 -0.21 17.57
N SER A 62 -8.55 0.00 17.34
CA SER A 62 -7.82 -0.62 16.23
C SER A 62 -7.70 -2.14 16.35
N GLU A 63 -7.59 -2.66 17.58
CA GLU A 63 -7.53 -4.09 17.84
C GLU A 63 -8.86 -4.75 17.50
N GLN A 64 -9.97 -4.21 18.03
CA GLN A 64 -11.30 -4.74 17.77
C GLN A 64 -11.69 -4.62 16.30
N PHE A 65 -11.29 -3.54 15.63
CA PHE A 65 -11.45 -3.41 14.19
C PHE A 65 -10.69 -4.50 13.43
N THR A 66 -9.45 -4.80 13.83
CA THR A 66 -8.65 -5.85 13.21
C THR A 66 -9.33 -7.21 13.34
N TYR A 67 -9.83 -7.58 14.52
CA TYR A 67 -10.57 -8.83 14.70
C TYR A 67 -11.88 -8.89 13.92
N GLN A 68 -12.62 -7.77 13.84
CA GLN A 68 -13.85 -7.71 13.04
C GLN A 68 -13.54 -7.94 11.56
N MET A 69 -12.53 -7.27 11.02
CA MET A 69 -12.10 -7.44 9.63
C MET A 69 -11.59 -8.85 9.35
N GLU A 70 -10.84 -9.43 10.29
CA GLU A 70 -10.40 -10.82 10.20
C GLU A 70 -11.60 -11.78 10.15
N ALA A 71 -12.60 -11.60 11.02
CA ALA A 71 -13.79 -12.44 11.05
C ALA A 71 -14.58 -12.37 9.74
N ILE A 72 -14.82 -11.16 9.22
CA ILE A 72 -15.50 -10.95 7.93
C ILE A 72 -14.67 -11.57 6.80
N PHE A 73 -13.36 -11.35 6.78
CA PHE A 73 -12.47 -11.90 5.78
C PHE A 73 -12.51 -13.43 5.78
N ARG A 74 -12.38 -14.07 6.95
CA ARG A 74 -12.46 -15.54 7.10
C ARG A 74 -13.80 -16.09 6.63
N LYS A 75 -14.92 -15.42 6.95
CA LYS A 75 -16.26 -15.84 6.53
C LYS A 75 -16.37 -16.05 5.02
N TYR A 76 -15.74 -15.18 4.22
CA TYR A 76 -15.80 -15.24 2.75
C TYR A 76 -14.62 -15.99 2.12
N ALA A 77 -13.43 -15.93 2.73
CA ALA A 77 -12.22 -16.54 2.20
C ALA A 77 -12.30 -18.07 2.09
N TYR A 78 -13.11 -18.72 2.93
CA TYR A 78 -13.26 -20.18 2.92
C TYR A 78 -14.44 -20.68 2.07
N GLN A 79 -15.19 -19.80 1.41
CA GLN A 79 -16.33 -20.20 0.57
C GLN A 79 -15.91 -20.85 -0.75
N ASN A 80 -14.68 -20.61 -1.22
CA ASN A 80 -14.16 -21.12 -2.47
C ASN A 80 -12.68 -21.49 -2.34
N ASP A 81 -12.20 -22.40 -3.18
CA ASP A 81 -10.83 -22.94 -3.14
C ASP A 81 -9.76 -21.86 -3.39
N HIS A 82 -10.07 -20.86 -4.21
CA HIS A 82 -9.15 -19.76 -4.51
C HIS A 82 -8.99 -18.77 -3.33
N GLY A 83 -9.96 -18.72 -2.40
CA GLY A 83 -9.95 -17.80 -1.25
C GLY A 83 -9.64 -16.34 -1.59
N ILE A 84 -10.22 -15.85 -2.68
CA ILE A 84 -10.16 -14.43 -3.07
C ILE A 84 -11.43 -13.80 -2.55
N VAL A 85 -11.31 -12.75 -1.75
CA VAL A 85 -12.44 -12.02 -1.18
C VAL A 85 -12.49 -10.61 -1.77
N CYS A 86 -13.67 -10.16 -2.18
CA CYS A 86 -13.87 -8.81 -2.69
C CYS A 86 -14.54 -7.92 -1.63
N PHE A 87 -13.93 -6.77 -1.34
CA PHE A 87 -14.52 -5.69 -0.54
C PHE A 87 -14.75 -4.46 -1.42
N TRP A 88 -15.93 -3.84 -1.34
CA TRP A 88 -16.23 -2.63 -2.09
C TRP A 88 -16.02 -1.38 -1.23
N PHE A 89 -15.01 -0.59 -1.55
CA PHE A 89 -14.80 0.74 -0.98
C PHE A 89 -15.36 1.79 -1.93
N GLY A 90 -16.65 2.09 -1.75
CA GLY A 90 -17.40 2.93 -2.68
C GLY A 90 -17.44 2.31 -4.08
N LEU A 91 -16.80 2.94 -5.05
CA LEU A 91 -16.73 2.48 -6.44
C LEU A 91 -15.45 1.68 -6.77
N ARG A 92 -14.57 1.47 -5.79
CA ARG A 92 -13.30 0.75 -5.96
C ARG A 92 -13.38 -0.60 -5.25
N PRO A 93 -13.30 -1.73 -5.97
CA PRO A 93 -13.19 -3.03 -5.33
C PRO A 93 -11.75 -3.29 -4.90
N MET A 94 -11.59 -3.82 -3.70
CA MET A 94 -10.34 -4.30 -3.13
C MET A 94 -10.40 -5.82 -3.04
N LEU A 95 -9.44 -6.49 -3.69
CA LEU A 95 -9.35 -7.94 -3.70
C LEU A 95 -8.31 -8.40 -2.68
N LEU A 96 -8.75 -9.18 -1.70
CA LEU A 96 -7.90 -9.77 -0.67
C LEU A 96 -7.64 -11.24 -1.00
N LEU A 97 -6.38 -11.65 -0.93
CA LEU A 97 -5.93 -12.99 -1.32
C LEU A 97 -5.61 -13.80 -0.06
N ALA A 98 -6.47 -14.75 0.30
CA ALA A 98 -6.30 -15.57 1.51
C ALA A 98 -5.46 -16.84 1.29
N ARG A 99 -5.30 -17.26 0.03
CA ARG A 99 -4.60 -18.48 -0.33
C ARG A 99 -3.29 -18.15 -1.02
N SER A 100 -2.25 -18.90 -0.67
CA SER A 100 -0.93 -18.79 -1.29
C SER A 100 -0.97 -19.03 -2.80
N THR A 101 -1.83 -19.95 -3.27
CA THR A 101 -2.00 -20.26 -4.70
C THR A 101 -2.46 -19.06 -5.50
N SER A 102 -3.48 -18.33 -5.02
CA SER A 102 -3.97 -17.10 -5.67
C SER A 102 -3.02 -15.92 -5.48
N ALA A 103 -2.42 -15.77 -4.30
CA ALA A 103 -1.42 -14.73 -4.05
C ALA A 103 -0.20 -14.87 -4.98
N LYS A 104 0.28 -16.10 -5.19
CA LYS A 104 1.43 -16.41 -6.04
C LYS A 104 1.28 -15.86 -7.46
N VAL A 105 0.11 -16.04 -8.08
CA VAL A 105 -0.17 -15.58 -9.46
C VAL A 105 0.04 -14.07 -9.61
N ILE A 106 -0.30 -13.29 -8.58
CA ILE A 106 -0.15 -11.84 -8.59
C ILE A 106 1.28 -11.44 -8.19
N LEU A 107 1.80 -12.01 -7.10
CA LEU A 107 3.08 -11.60 -6.51
C LEU A 107 4.31 -12.03 -7.34
N GLU A 108 4.23 -13.12 -8.10
CA GLU A 108 5.31 -13.55 -9.00
C GLU A 108 5.26 -12.87 -10.37
N ASN A 109 4.20 -12.10 -10.65
CA ASN A 109 4.03 -11.47 -11.94
C ASN A 109 4.93 -10.22 -12.07
N THR A 110 5.96 -10.33 -12.91
CA THR A 110 6.91 -9.25 -13.18
C THR A 110 6.33 -8.06 -13.93
N LYS A 111 5.10 -8.16 -14.46
CA LYS A 111 4.41 -7.07 -15.14
C LYS A 111 3.45 -6.30 -14.23
N LEU A 112 3.02 -6.90 -13.11
CA LEU A 112 2.09 -6.28 -12.15
C LEU A 112 2.85 -5.50 -11.06
N THR A 113 3.78 -4.65 -11.47
CA THR A 113 4.65 -3.88 -10.56
C THR A 113 4.15 -2.47 -10.26
N SER A 114 3.03 -2.06 -10.86
CA SER A 114 2.41 -0.76 -10.57
C SER A 114 1.75 -0.78 -9.20
N LYS A 115 2.11 0.20 -8.35
CA LYS A 115 1.47 0.44 -7.06
C LYS A 115 0.09 1.08 -7.25
N SER A 116 -0.86 0.77 -6.37
CA SER A 116 -2.15 1.44 -6.33
C SER A 116 -2.01 2.87 -5.80
N ASP A 117 -3.04 3.69 -6.03
CA ASP A 117 -3.16 5.04 -5.46
C ASP A 117 -3.07 5.05 -3.92
N ASP A 118 -3.28 3.91 -3.26
CA ASP A 118 -3.13 3.77 -1.80
C ASP A 118 -1.69 4.10 -1.35
N TYR A 119 -0.71 3.96 -2.24
CA TYR A 119 0.68 4.35 -1.98
C TYR A 119 0.93 5.86 -2.03
N ASP A 120 -0.04 6.68 -2.45
CA ASP A 120 0.14 8.13 -2.55
C ASP A 120 0.31 8.79 -1.18
N ILE A 121 -0.21 8.18 -0.10
CA ILE A 121 0.08 8.61 1.28
C ILE A 121 1.58 8.51 1.56
N PHE A 122 2.20 7.38 1.17
CA PHE A 122 3.64 7.20 1.32
C PHE A 122 4.43 8.12 0.40
N LYS A 123 3.95 8.40 -0.83
CA LYS A 123 4.63 9.38 -1.70
C LYS A 123 4.71 10.77 -1.08
N ARG A 124 3.70 11.19 -0.31
CA ARG A 124 3.73 12.48 0.39
C ARG A 124 4.78 12.51 1.50
N LEU A 125 5.03 11.36 2.14
CA LEU A 125 5.97 11.26 3.24
C LEU A 125 7.42 11.06 2.76
N VAL A 126 7.64 10.14 1.82
CA VAL A 126 8.99 9.69 1.42
C VAL A 126 9.31 9.91 -0.07
N GLY A 127 8.44 10.61 -0.81
CA GLY A 127 8.61 10.83 -2.25
C GLY A 127 8.45 9.55 -3.08
N ASP A 128 8.98 9.55 -4.31
CA ASP A 128 9.06 8.37 -5.18
C ASP A 128 10.29 7.50 -4.83
N GLY A 129 10.28 6.96 -3.61
CA GLY A 129 11.28 6.03 -3.10
C GLY A 129 10.99 4.56 -3.43
N LEU A 130 11.80 3.64 -2.89
CA LEU A 130 11.67 2.20 -3.15
C LEU A 130 10.28 1.63 -2.78
N LEU A 131 9.63 2.18 -1.75
CA LEU A 131 8.33 1.72 -1.26
C LEU A 131 7.17 2.14 -2.19
N SER A 132 7.21 3.37 -2.68
CA SER A 132 6.10 4.08 -3.32
C SER A 132 6.24 4.18 -4.85
N ALA A 133 7.46 4.12 -5.38
CA ALA A 133 7.72 4.15 -6.81
C ALA A 133 7.19 2.90 -7.53
N SER A 134 6.96 3.04 -8.83
CA SER A 134 6.51 1.97 -9.72
C SER A 134 7.39 1.87 -10.96
N GLY A 135 7.30 0.73 -11.66
CA GLY A 135 7.92 0.53 -12.97
C GLY A 135 9.44 0.70 -12.97
N GLU A 136 9.95 1.45 -13.95
CA GLU A 136 11.40 1.64 -14.14
C GLU A 136 12.07 2.38 -12.97
N THR A 137 11.41 3.38 -12.39
CA THR A 137 11.91 4.12 -11.22
C THR A 137 12.14 3.18 -10.05
N TRP A 138 11.16 2.32 -9.75
CA TRP A 138 11.27 1.30 -8.71
C TRP A 138 12.40 0.31 -9.02
N PHE A 139 12.49 -0.17 -10.27
CA PHE A 139 13.51 -1.13 -10.67
C PHE A 139 14.93 -0.57 -10.52
N LYS A 140 15.15 0.68 -10.94
CA LYS A 140 16.43 1.38 -10.79
C LYS A 140 16.82 1.53 -9.32
N ALA A 141 15.88 1.97 -8.47
CA ALA A 141 16.12 2.09 -7.03
C ALA A 141 16.45 0.73 -6.40
N ARG A 142 15.68 -0.33 -6.72
CA ARG A 142 15.92 -1.69 -6.22
C ARG A 142 17.29 -2.22 -6.63
N ARG A 143 17.67 -2.06 -7.89
CA ARG A 143 18.96 -2.52 -8.41
C ARG A 143 20.13 -1.84 -7.68
N MET A 144 20.00 -0.56 -7.37
CA MET A 144 21.02 0.20 -6.65
C MET A 144 21.15 -0.23 -5.18
N LEU A 145 20.02 -0.46 -4.50
CA LEU A 145 20.00 -0.73 -3.06
C LEU A 145 20.25 -2.20 -2.70
N THR A 146 19.89 -3.15 -3.56
CA THR A 146 20.01 -4.60 -3.27
C THR A 146 21.42 -5.02 -2.79
N PRO A 147 22.53 -4.55 -3.39
CA PRO A 147 23.88 -4.90 -2.92
C PRO A 147 24.16 -4.50 -1.47
N ALA A 148 23.55 -3.41 -0.98
CA ALA A 148 23.72 -2.91 0.39
C ALA A 148 23.16 -3.87 1.46
N PHE A 149 22.27 -4.78 1.06
CA PHE A 149 21.67 -5.78 1.94
C PHE A 149 22.24 -7.19 1.71
N HIS A 150 23.38 -7.31 1.04
CA HIS A 150 24.07 -8.59 0.89
C HIS A 150 24.62 -9.07 2.24
N PHE A 151 24.59 -10.39 2.50
CA PHE A 151 24.94 -10.99 3.79
C PHE A 151 26.30 -10.55 4.35
N ASN A 152 27.31 -10.31 3.50
CA ASN A 152 28.63 -9.82 3.91
C ASN A 152 28.57 -8.42 4.55
N ILE A 153 27.66 -7.56 4.08
CA ILE A 153 27.46 -6.22 4.66
C ILE A 153 26.67 -6.37 5.96
N LEU A 154 25.59 -7.15 5.96
CA LEU A 154 24.77 -7.38 7.15
C LEU A 154 25.58 -7.96 8.32
N ARG A 155 26.57 -8.81 8.05
CA ARG A 155 27.46 -9.34 9.10
C ARG A 155 28.24 -8.23 9.81
N ARG A 156 28.62 -7.16 9.11
CA ARG A 156 29.31 -6.01 9.72
C ARG A 156 28.38 -5.15 10.58
N HIS A 157 27.07 -5.23 10.36
CA HIS A 157 26.09 -4.52 11.19
C HIS A 157 25.88 -5.19 12.56
N MET A 158 26.36 -6.43 12.74
CA MET A 158 26.21 -7.15 14.02
C MET A 158 26.87 -6.41 15.18
N ASP A 159 28.02 -5.77 14.94
CA ASP A 159 28.72 -5.00 15.97
C ASP A 159 27.85 -3.83 16.44
N ILE A 160 27.22 -3.12 15.50
CA ILE A 160 26.28 -2.02 15.77
C ILE A 160 25.04 -2.52 16.51
N PHE A 161 24.45 -3.66 16.10
CA PHE A 161 23.28 -4.22 16.79
C PHE A 161 23.60 -4.52 18.26
N ASN A 162 24.76 -5.13 18.52
CA ASN A 162 25.20 -5.44 19.87
C ASN A 162 25.48 -4.16 20.68
N GLU A 163 26.17 -3.19 20.09
CA GLU A 163 26.48 -1.90 20.71
C GLU A 163 25.21 -1.12 21.08
N GLN A 164 24.22 -1.09 20.19
CA GLN A 164 22.97 -0.38 20.43
C GLN A 164 22.03 -1.10 21.36
N THR A 165 22.30 -2.35 21.76
CA THR A 165 21.48 -3.07 22.75
C THR A 165 21.75 -2.52 24.17
N LYS A 166 21.43 -1.24 24.40
CA LYS A 166 21.55 -0.55 25.70
C LYS A 166 20.33 -0.77 26.59
N ILE A 167 19.34 -1.52 26.09
CA ILE A 167 18.06 -1.80 26.75
C ILE A 167 18.20 -2.63 28.04
N TYR A 168 19.33 -3.31 28.25
CA TYR A 168 19.61 -4.12 29.45
C TYR A 168 19.48 -3.33 30.76
N LYS A 169 19.58 -2.00 30.72
CA LYS A 169 19.39 -1.12 31.90
C LYS A 169 18.02 -1.24 32.58
N TYR A 170 17.02 -1.81 31.89
CA TYR A 170 15.68 -2.02 32.42
C TYR A 170 15.40 -3.45 32.89
N CYS A 171 16.33 -4.40 32.70
CA CYS A 171 16.10 -5.80 33.01
C CYS A 171 16.13 -6.11 34.51
N ASP A 172 16.81 -5.29 35.32
CA ASP A 172 17.10 -5.59 36.74
C ASP A 172 16.16 -4.88 37.72
N THR A 173 15.11 -4.21 37.26
CA THR A 173 14.24 -3.39 38.13
C THR A 173 13.15 -4.19 38.84
N ASN A 174 12.91 -5.46 38.48
CA ASN A 174 11.74 -6.26 38.92
C ASN A 174 10.38 -5.58 38.69
N GLU A 175 10.34 -4.56 37.82
CA GLU A 175 9.14 -3.79 37.49
C GLU A 175 8.64 -4.16 36.10
N THR A 176 7.32 -4.16 35.92
CA THR A 176 6.71 -4.27 34.60
C THR A 176 6.72 -2.91 33.92
N PHE A 177 7.19 -2.85 32.68
CA PHE A 177 7.22 -1.62 31.88
C PHE A 177 6.82 -1.90 30.42
N ASP A 178 6.40 -0.87 29.70
CA ASP A 178 6.15 -0.96 28.26
C ASP A 178 7.48 -0.95 27.47
N LEU A 179 7.73 -2.04 26.75
CA LEU A 179 8.95 -2.25 26.00
C LEU A 179 8.94 -1.52 24.64
N LEU A 180 7.76 -1.19 24.11
CA LEU A 180 7.62 -0.71 22.73
C LEU A 180 8.35 0.61 22.46
N PRO A 181 8.28 1.65 23.31
CA PRO A 181 9.00 2.91 23.08
C PRO A 181 10.52 2.70 23.01
N TYR A 182 11.05 1.79 23.82
CA TYR A 182 12.48 1.47 23.83
C TYR A 182 12.91 0.74 22.56
N LEU A 183 12.13 -0.25 22.12
CA LEU A 183 12.42 -0.98 20.88
C LEU A 183 12.37 -0.08 19.65
N ARG A 184 11.45 0.90 19.63
CA ARG A 184 11.38 1.90 18.56
C ARG A 184 12.65 2.75 18.52
N ARG A 185 13.09 3.29 19.67
CA ARG A 185 14.33 4.08 19.77
C ARG A 185 15.58 3.28 19.42
N TYR A 186 15.66 2.04 19.91
CA TYR A 186 16.72 1.09 19.51
C TYR A 186 16.76 0.89 17.99
N GLY A 187 15.61 0.61 17.38
CA GLY A 187 15.51 0.43 15.93
C GLY A 187 15.97 1.67 15.15
N MET A 188 15.66 2.86 15.65
CA MET A 188 16.11 4.12 15.04
C MET A 188 17.63 4.29 15.10
N ASP A 189 18.24 4.06 16.27
CA ASP A 189 19.71 4.12 16.41
C ASP A 189 20.39 3.13 15.47
N VAL A 190 19.91 1.87 15.46
CA VAL A 190 20.43 0.82 14.58
C VAL A 190 20.32 1.20 13.11
N VAL A 191 19.16 1.70 12.67
CA VAL A 191 18.97 2.07 11.26
C VAL A 191 19.84 3.27 10.88
N ALA A 192 19.89 4.31 11.71
CA ALA A 192 20.70 5.50 11.44
C ALA A 192 22.18 5.13 11.33
N GLU A 193 22.70 4.32 12.25
CA GLU A 193 24.12 3.99 12.26
C GLU A 193 24.50 3.00 11.16
N THR A 194 23.68 1.97 10.91
CA THR A 194 23.98 0.98 9.85
C THR A 194 23.79 1.52 8.44
N THR A 195 22.78 2.38 8.22
CA THR A 195 22.44 2.85 6.87
C THR A 195 23.05 4.21 6.53
N MET A 196 23.21 5.09 7.52
CA MET A 196 23.70 6.46 7.31
C MET A 196 25.07 6.70 7.95
N GLY A 197 25.57 5.78 8.80
CA GLY A 197 26.86 5.95 9.48
C GLY A 197 26.86 7.07 10.53
N ILE A 198 25.68 7.43 11.06
CA ILE A 198 25.54 8.47 12.08
C ILE A 198 24.89 7.89 13.34
N SER A 199 25.35 8.35 14.49
CA SER A 199 24.71 8.07 15.77
C SER A 199 23.75 9.22 16.12
N ILE A 200 22.47 8.90 16.28
CA ILE A 200 21.42 9.88 16.64
C ILE A 200 21.07 9.84 18.14
N ASP A 201 21.54 8.81 18.85
CA ASP A 201 21.38 8.58 20.29
C ASP A 201 19.92 8.67 20.78
N ALA A 202 19.00 8.11 19.98
CA ALA A 202 17.56 8.15 20.22
C ALA A 202 17.17 7.49 21.55
N GLN A 203 17.90 6.48 22.00
CA GLN A 203 17.69 5.79 23.28
C GLN A 203 17.94 6.65 24.52
N ASN A 204 18.65 7.78 24.40
CA ASN A 204 18.84 8.77 25.45
C ASN A 204 17.95 10.01 25.26
N CYS A 205 16.88 9.88 24.47
CA CYS A 205 15.94 10.95 24.13
C CYS A 205 16.57 12.13 23.37
N SER A 206 17.70 11.91 22.69
CA SER A 206 18.19 12.83 21.67
C SER A 206 17.27 12.77 20.45
N ASN A 207 17.08 13.91 19.77
CA ASN A 207 16.22 14.03 18.58
C ASN A 207 14.74 13.65 18.81
N ASP A 208 14.22 13.89 20.00
CA ASP A 208 12.89 13.42 20.41
C ASP A 208 11.75 13.90 19.51
N GLN A 209 11.86 15.14 19.00
CA GLN A 209 10.88 15.68 18.07
C GLN A 209 10.71 14.80 16.82
N TYR A 210 11.79 14.19 16.32
CA TYR A 210 11.71 13.30 15.16
C TYR A 210 10.99 11.98 15.52
N TYR A 211 11.27 11.44 16.71
CA TYR A 211 10.58 10.27 17.24
C TYR A 211 9.08 10.53 17.40
N GLU A 212 8.70 11.62 18.07
CA GLU A 212 7.30 11.99 18.32
C GLU A 212 6.53 12.23 17.02
N THR A 213 7.16 12.79 15.99
CA THR A 213 6.52 13.02 14.69
C THR A 213 6.19 11.70 13.97
N LEU A 214 6.91 10.63 14.29
CA LEU A 214 6.69 9.30 13.73
C LEU A 214 5.70 8.45 14.54
N GLU A 215 5.38 8.84 15.77
CA GLU A 215 4.29 8.24 16.55
C GLU A 215 2.94 8.74 16.02
N ILE A 216 2.51 8.14 14.91
CA ILE A 216 1.16 8.29 14.34
C ILE A 216 0.27 7.13 14.78
#